data_AF-F1VXT1-F1
#
_entry.id   AF-F1VXT1-F1
#
_cell.length_a   1.000
_cell.length_b   1.000
_cell.length_c   1.000
_cell.angle_alpha   90.00
_cell.angle_beta   90.00
_cell.angle_gamma   90.00
#
_symmetry.space_group_name_H-M   'P 1'
#
loop_
_entity.id
_entity.type
_entity.pdbx_description
1 polymer ?
#
loop_
_entity_poly.entity_id
_entity_poly.type
_entity_poly.pdbx_seq_one_letter_code
_entity_poly.pdbx_strand_id
1 'polypeptide(L)'
;MTRTTADLPPPLVTKLQGMKKGQLFVIKENDRSLLVGLNDVKDSPVNAEAAAPQIEQFLRNQKSQETAKDELARLRSIAKLEYLNKADGEKDKAVAAGEPVAAPAKSTATATDSASNADNMARGVAGLK
;
A
#
# COMPACT_ATOMS: atom_id res chain seq x y z
N MET A 1 6.54 -18.90 -8.73
CA MET A 1 5.24 -18.26 -8.45
C MET A 1 4.71 -17.68 -9.75
N THR A 2 3.53 -18.12 -10.19
CA THR A 2 2.83 -17.54 -11.34
C THR A 2 1.74 -16.63 -10.78
N ARG A 3 1.79 -15.34 -11.07
CA ARG A 3 0.74 -14.37 -10.70
C ARG A 3 -0.15 -14.13 -11.91
N THR A 4 -1.45 -14.06 -11.69
CA THR A 4 -2.41 -13.66 -12.72
C THR A 4 -2.60 -12.16 -12.66
N THR A 5 -3.15 -11.58 -13.73
CA THR A 5 -3.50 -10.15 -13.77
C THR A 5 -4.46 -9.74 -12.65
N ALA A 6 -5.28 -10.66 -12.15
CA ALA A 6 -6.20 -10.43 -11.03
C ALA A 6 -5.47 -10.27 -9.67
N ASP A 7 -4.25 -10.80 -9.56
CA ASP A 7 -3.42 -10.70 -8.35
C ASP A 7 -2.61 -9.39 -8.30
N LEU A 8 -2.71 -8.55 -9.33
CA LEU A 8 -2.00 -7.28 -9.43
C LEU A 8 -2.97 -6.10 -9.35
N PRO A 9 -2.59 -5.02 -8.64
CA PRO A 9 -3.28 -3.74 -8.71
C PRO A 9 -3.45 -3.25 -10.16
N PRO A 10 -4.63 -2.69 -10.54
CA PRO A 10 -4.88 -2.16 -11.88
C PRO A 10 -3.77 -1.24 -12.44
N PRO A 11 -3.20 -0.28 -11.68
CA PRO A 11 -2.15 0.59 -12.24
C PRO A 11 -0.87 -0.17 -12.60
N LEU A 12 -0.56 -1.28 -11.90
CA LEU A 12 0.60 -2.12 -12.22
C LEU A 12 0.37 -2.94 -13.49
N VAL A 13 -0.87 -3.42 -13.70
CA VAL A 13 -1.26 -4.13 -14.91
C VAL A 13 -1.09 -3.22 -16.14
N THR A 14 -1.64 -2.00 -16.07
CA THR A 14 -1.51 -1.02 -17.17
C THR A 14 -0.05 -0.69 -17.46
N LYS A 15 0.77 -0.54 -16.40
CA LYS A 15 2.21 -0.29 -16.56
C LYS A 15 2.93 -1.46 -17.24
N LEU A 16 2.64 -2.69 -16.85
CA LEU A 16 3.22 -3.90 -17.46
C LEU A 16 2.83 -4.05 -18.93
N GLN A 17 1.57 -3.75 -19.29
CA GLN A 17 1.11 -3.79 -20.69
C GLN A 17 1.82 -2.77 -21.59
N GLY A 18 2.20 -1.61 -21.04
CA GLY A 18 2.92 -0.57 -21.78
C GLY A 18 4.45 -0.76 -21.82
N MET A 19 5.00 -1.78 -21.16
CA MET A 19 6.45 -1.98 -21.06
C MET A 19 7.03 -2.70 -22.27
N LYS A 20 8.26 -2.34 -22.62
CA LYS A 20 9.05 -3.07 -23.61
C LYS A 20 9.82 -4.22 -22.95
N LYS A 21 10.11 -5.26 -23.74
CA LYS A 21 11.00 -6.35 -23.31
C LYS A 21 12.34 -5.80 -22.83
N GLY A 22 12.85 -6.32 -21.71
CA GLY A 22 14.09 -5.88 -21.07
C GLY A 22 13.96 -4.62 -20.19
N GLN A 23 12.78 -4.00 -20.12
CA GLN A 23 12.58 -2.83 -19.28
C GLN A 23 12.44 -3.21 -17.79
N LEU A 24 13.07 -2.42 -16.93
CA LEU A 24 13.04 -2.56 -15.47
C LEU A 24 12.17 -1.48 -14.84
N PHE A 25 11.50 -1.80 -13.75
CA PHE A 25 10.79 -0.83 -12.92
C PHE A 25 10.76 -1.26 -11.46
N VAL A 26 10.63 -0.26 -10.58
CA VAL A 26 10.51 -0.49 -9.14
C VAL A 26 9.04 -0.44 -8.74
N ILE A 27 8.61 -1.41 -7.93
CA ILE A 27 7.33 -1.44 -7.24
C ILE A 27 7.62 -1.26 -5.76
N LYS A 28 6.91 -0.33 -5.11
CA LYS A 28 6.90 -0.22 -3.66
C LYS A 28 5.63 -0.90 -3.15
N GLU A 29 5.77 -2.06 -2.53
CA GLU A 29 4.69 -2.79 -1.86
C GLU A 29 4.96 -2.75 -0.35
N ASN A 30 4.13 -2.01 0.39
CA ASN A 30 4.27 -1.82 1.84
C ASN A 30 5.70 -1.40 2.23
N ASP A 31 6.40 -2.23 3.01
CA ASP A 31 7.78 -2.00 3.47
C ASP A 31 8.85 -2.62 2.56
N ARG A 32 8.45 -3.14 1.38
CA ARG A 32 9.36 -3.82 0.44
C ARG A 32 9.41 -3.08 -0.88
N SER A 33 10.63 -2.88 -1.39
CA SER A 33 10.86 -2.42 -2.76
C SER A 33 11.24 -3.62 -3.63
N LEU A 34 10.47 -3.87 -4.68
CA LEU A 34 10.75 -4.90 -5.68
C LEU A 34 11.25 -4.26 -6.96
N LEU A 35 12.35 -4.77 -7.50
CA LEU A 35 12.80 -4.47 -8.86
C LEU A 35 12.28 -5.57 -9.79
N VAL A 36 11.45 -5.20 -10.76
CA VAL A 36 10.79 -6.13 -11.69
C VAL A 36 11.26 -5.84 -13.10
N GLY A 37 11.64 -6.89 -13.84
CA GLY A 37 12.03 -6.81 -15.24
C GLY A 37 11.10 -7.63 -16.13
N LEU A 38 10.72 -7.07 -17.28
CA LEU A 38 9.94 -7.80 -18.28
C LEU A 38 10.87 -8.65 -19.14
N ASN A 39 10.96 -9.95 -18.85
CA ASN A 39 11.87 -10.85 -19.56
C ASN A 39 11.30 -11.33 -20.91
N ASP A 40 10.00 -11.64 -20.95
CA ASP A 40 9.34 -12.12 -22.17
C ASP A 40 7.83 -11.85 -22.09
N VAL A 41 7.18 -11.71 -23.25
CA VAL A 41 5.72 -11.61 -23.37
C VAL A 41 5.24 -12.75 -24.24
N LYS A 42 4.28 -13.52 -23.74
CA LYS A 42 3.69 -14.67 -24.44
C LYS A 42 2.18 -14.50 -24.46
N ASP A 43 1.59 -14.75 -25.63
CA ASP A 43 0.14 -14.79 -25.75
C ASP A 43 -0.39 -16.05 -25.06
N SER A 44 -1.21 -15.83 -24.05
CA SER A 44 -1.91 -16.89 -23.31
C SER A 44 -3.36 -16.48 -23.17
N PRO A 45 -4.17 -16.66 -24.24
CA PRO A 45 -5.58 -16.32 -24.18
C PRO A 45 -6.29 -17.22 -23.16
N VAL A 46 -7.08 -16.60 -22.29
CA VAL A 46 -7.93 -17.30 -21.33
C VAL A 46 -9.33 -17.40 -21.94
N ASN A 47 -9.94 -18.59 -21.90
CA ASN A 47 -11.31 -18.76 -22.37
C ASN A 47 -12.33 -18.10 -21.43
N ALA A 48 -13.51 -17.76 -21.95
CA ALA A 48 -14.55 -17.09 -21.16
C ALA A 48 -15.00 -17.92 -19.95
N GLU A 49 -15.06 -19.25 -20.10
CA GLU A 49 -15.47 -20.17 -19.04
C GLU A 49 -14.48 -20.21 -17.87
N ALA A 50 -13.17 -20.18 -18.11
CA ALA A 50 -12.17 -20.11 -17.03
C ALA A 50 -12.06 -18.70 -16.42
N ALA A 51 -12.40 -17.65 -17.18
CA ALA A 51 -12.40 -16.27 -16.69
C ALA A 51 -13.63 -15.92 -15.84
N ALA A 52 -14.75 -16.62 -16.03
CA ALA A 52 -16.02 -16.39 -15.33
C ALA A 52 -15.88 -16.22 -13.79
N PRO A 53 -15.24 -17.14 -13.04
CA PRO A 53 -15.13 -16.99 -11.57
C PRO A 53 -14.36 -15.75 -11.14
N GLN A 54 -13.34 -15.35 -11.91
CA GLN A 54 -12.54 -14.16 -11.62
C GLN A 54 -13.35 -12.88 -11.89
N ILE A 55 -14.09 -12.84 -13.00
CA ILE A 55 -14.96 -11.72 -13.37
C ILE A 55 -16.05 -11.54 -12.31
N GLU A 56 -16.72 -12.60 -11.89
CA GLU A 56 -17.75 -12.52 -10.87
C GLU A 56 -17.19 -12.01 -9.53
N GLN A 57 -16.01 -12.50 -9.12
CA GLN A 57 -15.35 -12.03 -7.91
C GLN A 57 -15.05 -10.53 -7.99
N PHE A 58 -14.54 -10.07 -9.14
CA PHE A 58 -14.28 -8.66 -9.38
C PHE A 58 -15.55 -7.82 -9.26
N LEU A 59 -16.64 -8.23 -9.92
CA LEU A 59 -17.92 -7.50 -9.88
C LEU A 59 -18.54 -7.47 -8.48
N ARG A 60 -18.46 -8.58 -7.73
CA ARG A 60 -18.91 -8.61 -6.32
C ARG A 60 -18.11 -7.63 -5.46
N ASN A 61 -16.78 -7.62 -5.61
CA ASN A 61 -15.91 -6.70 -4.87
C ASN A 61 -16.17 -5.24 -5.24
N GLN A 62 -16.37 -4.95 -6.53
CA GLN A 62 -16.67 -3.61 -7.03
C GLN A 62 -17.97 -3.08 -6.43
N LYS A 63 -19.05 -3.88 -6.50
CA LYS A 63 -20.35 -3.50 -5.93
C LYS A 63 -20.28 -3.28 -4.42
N SER A 64 -19.56 -4.14 -3.70
CA SER A 64 -19.37 -3.97 -2.26
C SER A 64 -18.64 -2.67 -1.92
N GLN A 65 -17.60 -2.30 -2.69
CA GLN A 65 -16.90 -1.03 -2.51
C GLN A 65 -17.78 0.18 -2.83
N GLU A 66 -18.61 0.09 -3.86
CA GLU A 66 -19.55 1.15 -4.24
C GLU A 66 -20.58 1.38 -3.14
N THR A 67 -21.29 0.34 -2.69
CA THR A 67 -22.25 0.45 -1.58
C THR A 67 -21.59 0.97 -0.30
N ALA A 68 -20.37 0.54 0.02
CA ALA A 68 -19.63 1.05 1.17
C ALA A 68 -19.29 2.54 1.05
N LYS A 69 -18.89 3.01 -0.15
CA LYS A 69 -18.62 4.43 -0.41
C LYS A 69 -19.87 5.28 -0.28
N ASP A 70 -20.98 4.82 -0.84
CA ASP A 70 -22.27 5.52 -0.80
C ASP A 70 -22.78 5.64 0.63
N GLU A 71 -22.74 4.54 1.40
CA GLU A 71 -23.17 4.56 2.78
C GLU A 71 -22.25 5.44 3.65
N LEU A 72 -20.94 5.39 3.40
CA LEU A 72 -20.00 6.28 4.09
C LEU A 72 -20.25 7.75 3.75
N ALA A 73 -20.61 8.08 2.50
CA ALA A 73 -20.99 9.43 2.11
C ALA A 73 -22.30 9.86 2.80
N ARG A 74 -23.30 8.96 2.90
CA ARG A 74 -24.55 9.19 3.63
C ARG A 74 -24.30 9.44 5.12
N LEU A 75 -23.46 8.63 5.76
CA LEU A 75 -23.11 8.80 7.18
C LEU A 75 -22.37 10.11 7.42
N ARG A 76 -21.46 10.49 6.52
CA ARG A 76 -20.76 11.78 6.61
C ARG A 76 -21.68 12.97 6.40
N SER A 77 -22.69 12.88 5.54
CA SER A 77 -23.61 14.00 5.29
C SER A 77 -24.53 14.30 6.48
N ILE A 78 -24.87 13.28 7.27
CA ILE A 78 -25.70 13.45 8.48
C ILE A 78 -24.88 13.70 9.75
N ALA A 79 -23.57 13.43 9.73
CA ALA A 79 -22.70 13.61 10.89
C ALA A 79 -22.15 15.04 11.00
N LYS A 80 -22.12 15.58 12.22
CA LYS A 80 -21.39 16.82 12.52
C LYS A 80 -19.91 16.48 12.70
N LEU A 81 -19.10 16.75 11.67
CA LEU A 81 -17.67 16.48 11.68
C LEU A 81 -16.89 17.76 12.05
N GLU A 82 -16.31 17.80 13.24
CA GLU A 82 -15.42 18.89 13.68
C GLU A 82 -13.97 18.47 13.42
N TYR A 83 -13.30 19.16 12.48
CA TYR A 83 -11.91 18.90 12.11
C TYR A 83 -10.98 19.82 12.91
N LEU A 84 -10.39 19.28 13.97
CA LEU A 84 -9.61 20.05 14.96
C LEU A 84 -8.24 20.56 14.43
N ASN A 85 -7.79 20.12 13.25
CA ASN A 85 -6.49 20.48 12.65
C ASN A 85 -6.63 20.91 11.18
N LYS A 86 -7.68 21.66 10.84
CA LYS A 86 -7.80 22.21 9.48
C LYS A 86 -6.82 23.37 9.38
N ALA A 87 -5.67 23.15 8.74
CA ALA A 87 -4.75 24.23 8.41
C ALA A 87 -5.55 25.33 7.68
N ASP A 88 -5.51 26.55 8.22
CA ASP A 88 -6.26 27.69 7.74
C ASP A 88 -6.00 27.92 6.24
N GLY A 89 -6.91 27.50 5.36
CA GLY A 89 -6.72 27.76 3.93
C GLY A 89 -7.59 27.03 2.91
N GLU A 90 -8.08 25.82 3.18
CA GLU A 90 -8.86 25.09 2.16
C GLU A 90 -10.35 25.02 2.50
N LYS A 91 -11.08 25.99 1.94
CA LYS A 91 -12.54 25.94 1.79
C LYS A 91 -12.91 24.69 0.98
N ASP A 92 -14.03 24.08 1.38
CA ASP A 92 -14.68 22.90 0.81
C ASP A 92 -14.23 22.52 -0.61
N LYS A 93 -13.24 21.63 -0.67
CA LYS A 93 -13.22 20.61 -1.71
C LYS A 93 -13.44 19.28 -1.01
N ALA A 94 -14.58 18.66 -1.33
CA ALA A 94 -14.76 17.24 -1.15
C ALA A 94 -13.49 16.54 -1.66
N VAL A 95 -12.68 16.00 -0.74
CA VAL A 95 -11.49 15.23 -1.10
C VAL A 95 -12.01 13.89 -1.64
N ALA A 96 -12.19 13.89 -2.95
CA ALA A 96 -12.20 12.69 -3.75
C ALA A 96 -10.91 11.88 -3.47
N ALA A 97 -11.05 10.56 -3.53
CA ALA A 97 -9.97 9.58 -3.65
C ALA A 97 -8.93 9.58 -2.53
N GLY A 98 -9.14 8.69 -1.55
CA GLY A 98 -8.03 8.09 -0.83
C GLY A 98 -7.26 7.14 -1.75
N GLU A 99 -6.29 7.66 -2.50
CA GLU A 99 -5.13 6.86 -2.92
C GLU A 99 -4.27 6.54 -1.69
N PRO A 100 -3.61 5.38 -1.63
CA PRO A 100 -2.80 4.99 -0.49
C PRO A 100 -1.56 5.88 -0.44
N VAL A 101 -1.38 6.56 0.69
CA VAL A 101 -0.21 7.40 0.96
C VAL A 101 1.05 6.54 0.92
N ALA A 102 1.89 6.82 -0.07
CA ALA A 102 3.30 6.49 -0.03
C ALA A 102 3.98 7.30 1.08
N ALA A 103 4.49 6.61 2.10
CA ALA A 103 5.31 7.21 3.15
C ALA A 103 6.78 7.29 2.74
N PRO A 104 7.50 8.41 2.97
CA PRO A 104 8.95 8.43 2.98
C PRO A 104 9.50 8.13 4.39
N ALA A 105 10.23 7.01 4.47
CA ALA A 105 11.48 6.73 5.18
C ALA A 105 11.84 7.37 6.56
N LYS A 106 12.34 6.46 7.43
CA LYS A 106 13.36 6.58 8.50
C LYS A 106 12.97 7.20 9.86
N SER A 107 12.90 6.35 10.89
CA SER A 107 13.92 6.30 11.96
C SER A 107 13.81 4.98 12.75
N THR A 108 14.97 4.40 13.04
CA THR A 108 15.21 3.13 13.73
C THR A 108 15.22 3.26 15.26
N ALA A 109 15.01 2.10 15.90
CA ALA A 109 14.90 1.79 17.33
C ALA A 109 15.98 2.33 18.28
N THR A 110 15.65 2.38 19.59
CA THR A 110 16.17 1.55 20.71
C THR A 110 15.68 2.14 22.05
N ALA A 111 14.89 1.43 22.86
CA ALA A 111 15.31 0.61 24.02
C ALA A 111 16.10 1.37 25.11
N THR A 112 15.49 1.49 26.31
CA THR A 112 15.98 0.93 27.60
C THR A 112 15.83 1.86 28.81
N ASP A 113 15.15 1.29 29.82
CA ASP A 113 15.25 1.47 31.27
C ASP A 113 15.99 2.69 31.85
N SER A 114 15.20 3.57 32.45
CA SER A 114 15.61 4.35 33.63
C SER A 114 15.67 3.43 34.85
N ALA A 115 16.81 2.74 35.07
CA ALA A 115 17.37 2.39 36.39
C ALA A 115 18.46 1.29 36.31
N SER A 116 19.62 1.53 35.69
CA SER A 116 20.84 0.69 35.93
C SER A 116 22.15 1.32 35.40
N ASN A 117 22.39 2.63 35.56
CA ASN A 117 23.58 3.27 34.97
C ASN A 117 24.90 2.98 35.73
N ALA A 118 24.86 2.69 37.04
CA ALA A 118 26.08 2.48 37.83
C ALA A 118 26.71 1.07 37.66
N ASP A 119 25.89 0.02 37.54
CA ASP A 119 26.35 -1.36 37.36
C ASP A 119 27.00 -1.60 35.99
N ASN A 120 26.54 -0.89 34.96
CA ASN A 120 27.05 -1.04 33.60
C ASN A 120 28.46 -0.44 33.42
N MET A 121 28.81 0.60 34.17
CA MET A 121 30.16 1.19 34.12
C MET A 121 31.21 0.31 34.82
N ALA A 122 30.85 -0.37 35.92
CA ALA A 122 31.77 -1.26 36.64
C ALA A 122 32.15 -2.50 35.82
N ARG A 123 31.23 -3.01 34.98
CA ARG A 123 31.49 -4.15 34.08
C ARG A 123 32.33 -3.77 32.85
N GLY A 124 32.30 -2.52 32.42
CA GLY A 124 33.05 -2.04 31.26
C GLY A 124 34.57 -1.93 31.48
N VAL A 125 35.01 -1.65 32.71
CA VAL A 125 36.44 -1.51 33.04
C VAL A 125 37.12 -2.82 33.46
N ALA A 126 36.34 -3.88 33.68
CA ALA A 126 36.86 -5.17 34.13
C ALA A 126 37.52 -6.01 33.03
N GLY A 127 37.29 -5.68 31.75
CA GLY A 127 37.82 -6.42 30.60
C GLY A 127 39.11 -5.85 29.98
N LEU A 128 39.66 -4.76 30.53
CA LEU A 128 40.82 -4.06 29.96
C LEU A 128 42.09 -4.23 30.80
N LYS A 129 42.42 -5.48 31.16
CA LYS A 129 43.73 -5.95 31.61
C LYS A 129 43.99 -7.36 31.12
#